data_AF-A0A117LPN0-F1
#
_entry.id   AF-A0A117LPN0-F1
#
_cell.length_a   1.000
_cell.length_b   1.000
_cell.length_c   1.000
_cell.angle_alpha   90.00
_cell.angle_beta   90.00
_cell.angle_gamma   90.00
#
_symmetry.space_group_name_H-M   'P 1'
#
loop_
_entity.id
_entity.type
_entity.pdbx_description
1 polymer ?
#
loop_
_entity_poly.entity_id
_entity_poly.type
_entity_poly.pdbx_seq_one_letter_code
_entity_poly.pdbx_strand_id
1 'polypeptide(L)'
;MVIDYFRMKFGEEGEFISYTLPAINRALQALGRVLRTPEDRGMLVLGDRRFLESRVHAGLPPWMQKEMTTCTVEEFRKEAGKWRS
;
A
#
# COMPACT_ATOMS: atom_id res chain seq x y z
N MET A 1 2.31 9.28 24.01
CA MET A 1 1.93 9.46 22.58
C MET A 1 0.74 8.56 22.25
N VAL A 2 0.00 8.81 21.16
CA VAL A 2 -1.17 7.97 20.78
C VAL A 2 -0.80 6.48 20.68
N ILE A 3 0.39 6.19 20.13
CA ILE A 3 0.91 4.82 20.02
C ILE A 3 1.06 4.13 21.38
N ASP A 4 1.47 4.83 22.43
CA ASP A 4 1.66 4.25 23.77
C ASP A 4 0.31 3.84 24.39
N TYR A 5 -0.73 4.65 24.19
CA TYR A 5 -2.08 4.32 24.64
C TYR A 5 -2.60 3.05 23.96
N PHE A 6 -2.45 2.95 22.63
CA PHE A 6 -2.90 1.77 21.90
C PHE A 6 -2.06 0.54 22.23
N ARG A 7 -0.74 0.67 22.40
CA ARG A 7 0.12 -0.43 22.87
C ARG A 7 -0.29 -0.93 24.26
N MET A 8 -0.58 -0.03 25.19
CA MET A 8 -1.04 -0.40 26.53
C MET A 8 -2.40 -1.11 26.50
N LYS A 9 -3.31 -0.70 25.60
CA LYS A 9 -4.68 -1.22 25.54
C LYS A 9 -4.81 -2.50 24.70
N PHE A 10 -3.99 -2.67 23.67
CA PHE A 10 -4.13 -3.72 22.66
C PHE A 10 -2.86 -4.53 22.41
N GLY A 11 -1.78 -4.31 23.17
CA GLY A 11 -0.52 -5.02 22.99
C GLY A 11 0.19 -4.63 21.68
N GLU A 12 0.79 -5.62 20.99
CA GLU A 12 1.52 -5.39 19.74
C GLU A 12 0.61 -4.87 18.61
N GLU A 13 -0.65 -5.28 18.60
CA GLU A 13 -1.69 -4.85 17.66
C GLU A 13 -1.99 -3.35 17.82
N GLY A 14 -1.70 -2.77 18.98
CA GLY A 14 -1.83 -1.35 19.23
C GLY A 14 -0.97 -0.50 18.28
N GLU A 15 0.23 -0.97 17.93
CA GLU A 15 1.09 -0.30 16.95
C GLU A 15 0.49 -0.38 15.55
N PHE A 16 -0.03 -1.56 15.16
CA PHE A 16 -0.68 -1.71 13.86
C PHE A 16 -1.87 -0.75 13.72
N ILE A 17 -2.75 -0.69 14.73
CA ILE A 17 -3.96 0.13 14.70
C ILE A 17 -3.63 1.63 14.68
N SER A 18 -2.64 2.07 15.44
CA SER A 18 -2.37 3.50 15.64
C SER A 18 -1.35 4.10 14.67
N TYR A 19 -0.53 3.27 14.02
CA TYR A 19 0.54 3.73 13.13
C TYR A 19 0.43 3.13 11.72
N THR A 20 0.42 1.81 11.60
CA THR A 20 0.49 1.12 10.31
C THR A 20 -0.80 1.26 9.50
N LEU A 21 -1.95 0.93 10.10
CA LEU A 21 -3.25 0.98 9.44
C LEU A 21 -3.61 2.39 8.94
N PRO A 22 -3.40 3.48 9.72
CA PRO A 22 -3.58 4.84 9.21
C PRO A 22 -2.68 5.17 8.02
N ALA A 23 -1.43 4.69 8.00
CA ALA A 23 -0.51 4.89 6.89
C ALA A 23 -0.98 4.14 5.63
N ILE A 24 -1.44 2.89 5.77
CA ILE A 24 -2.02 2.10 4.68
C ILE A 24 -3.25 2.80 4.11
N ASN A 25 -4.17 3.26 4.97
CA ASN A 25 -5.39 3.94 4.52
C ASN A 25 -5.08 5.20 3.69
N ARG A 26 -4.08 5.98 4.09
CA ARG A 26 -3.62 7.14 3.30
C ARG A 26 -3.04 6.74 1.95
N ALA A 27 -2.24 5.67 1.90
CA ALA A 27 -1.72 5.14 0.64
C ALA A 27 -2.86 4.68 -0.29
N LEU A 28 -3.82 3.91 0.23
CA LEU A 28 -4.98 3.43 -0.53
C LEU A 28 -5.85 4.58 -1.05
N GLN A 29 -6.03 5.64 -0.26
CA GLN A 29 -6.75 6.84 -0.69
C GLN A 29 -6.05 7.56 -1.86
N ALA A 30 -4.72 7.61 -1.86
CA ALA A 30 -3.93 8.17 -2.96
C ALA A 30 -4.05 7.32 -4.23
N LEU A 31 -3.96 5.98 -4.10
CA LEU A 31 -4.15 5.06 -5.23
C LEU A 31 -5.56 5.15 -5.82
N GLY A 32 -6.58 5.34 -4.97
CA GLY A 32 -7.97 5.58 -5.39
C GLY A 32 -8.21 6.94 -6.07
N ARG A 33 -7.17 7.74 -6.33
CA ARG A 33 -7.25 8.90 -7.26
C ARG A 33 -6.95 8.51 -8.70
N VAL A 34 -6.22 7.41 -8.90
CA VAL A 34 -5.87 6.87 -10.22
C VAL A 34 -7.03 6.06 -10.80
N LEU A 35 -7.65 5.19 -9.99
CA LEU A 35 -8.79 4.36 -10.41
C LEU A 35 -10.08 4.89 -9.77
N ARG A 36 -10.98 5.48 -10.57
CA ARG A 36 -12.26 6.08 -10.15
C ARG A 36 -13.47 5.41 -10.81
N THR A 37 -13.34 4.90 -12.03
CA THR A 37 -14.35 4.11 -12.73
C THR A 37 -13.81 2.72 -13.12
N PRO A 38 -14.67 1.75 -13.46
CA PRO A 38 -14.23 0.41 -13.91
C PRO A 38 -13.38 0.43 -15.19
N GLU A 39 -13.51 1.46 -16.02
CA GLU A 39 -12.79 1.61 -17.29
C GLU A 39 -11.45 2.32 -17.12
N ASP A 40 -11.21 2.94 -15.96
CA ASP A 40 -9.97 3.67 -15.70
C ASP A 40 -8.77 2.72 -15.76
N ARG A 41 -7.75 3.16 -16.49
CA ARG A 41 -6.46 2.49 -16.57
C ARG A 41 -5.41 3.40 -15.96
N GLY A 42 -4.55 2.84 -15.13
CA GLY A 42 -3.44 3.57 -14.55
C GLY A 42 -2.38 2.65 -13.97
N MET A 43 -1.24 3.25 -13.64
CA MET A 43 -0.12 2.57 -13.02
C MET A 43 -0.09 2.89 -11.54
N LEU A 44 -0.13 1.86 -10.70
CA LEU A 44 -0.03 1.98 -9.25
C LEU A 44 1.36 1.57 -8.81
N VAL A 45 2.02 2.40 -8.00
CA VAL A 45 3.39 2.16 -7.55
C VAL A 45 3.47 2.41 -6.06
N LEU A 46 3.89 1.39 -5.31
CA LEU A 46 4.18 1.48 -3.89
C LEU A 46 5.70 1.57 -3.70
N GLY A 47 6.21 2.78 -3.52
CA GLY A 47 7.65 3.07 -3.46
C GLY A 47 8.33 2.76 -2.11
N ASP A 48 7.87 1.75 -1.38
CA ASP A 48 8.42 1.41 -0.06
C ASP A 48 8.41 -0.11 0.18
N ARG A 49 9.56 -0.67 0.62
CA ARG A 49 9.68 -2.11 0.87
C ARG A 49 8.75 -2.61 1.96
N ARG A 50 8.30 -1.74 2.87
CA ARG A 50 7.42 -2.09 3.99
C ARG A 50 6.11 -2.71 3.51
N PHE A 51 5.64 -2.39 2.31
CA PHE A 51 4.45 -3.02 1.73
C PHE A 51 4.60 -4.53 1.46
N LEU A 52 5.84 -5.04 1.47
CA LEU A 52 6.15 -6.48 1.35
C LEU A 52 6.18 -7.18 2.71
N GLU A 53 6.23 -6.44 3.82
CA GLU A 53 6.18 -7.03 5.17
C GLU A 53 4.78 -7.60 5.42
N SER A 54 4.69 -8.82 5.94
CA SER A 54 3.42 -9.56 6.06
C SER A 54 2.32 -8.75 6.78
N ARG A 55 2.69 -7.97 7.80
CA ARG A 55 1.75 -7.15 8.58
C ARG A 55 1.18 -5.98 7.77
N VAL A 56 1.98 -5.34 6.92
CA VAL A 56 1.53 -4.24 6.07
C VAL A 56 0.78 -4.79 4.85
N HIS A 57 1.32 -5.84 4.24
CA HIS A 57 0.72 -6.52 3.10
C HIS A 57 -0.70 -7.02 3.38
N ALA A 58 -0.92 -7.61 4.57
CA ALA A 58 -2.23 -8.08 5.00
C ALA A 58 -3.28 -6.95 5.13
N GLY A 59 -2.85 -5.70 5.29
CA GLY A 59 -3.74 -4.55 5.32
C GLY A 59 -4.13 -4.01 3.94
N LEU A 60 -3.54 -4.52 2.85
CA LEU A 60 -3.91 -4.14 1.48
C LEU A 60 -5.20 -4.86 1.03
N PRO A 61 -5.95 -4.32 0.06
CA PRO A 61 -7.09 -5.03 -0.53
C PRO A 61 -6.69 -6.38 -1.14
N PRO A 62 -7.56 -7.41 -1.10
CA PRO A 62 -7.23 -8.76 -1.59
C PRO A 62 -6.76 -8.83 -3.05
N TRP A 63 -7.22 -7.94 -3.92
CA TRP A 63 -6.79 -7.89 -5.32
C TRP A 63 -5.33 -7.40 -5.42
N MET A 64 -4.96 -6.35 -4.67
CA MET A 64 -3.59 -5.86 -4.62
C MET A 64 -2.64 -6.92 -4.06
N GLN A 65 -3.06 -7.65 -3.02
CA GLN A 65 -2.26 -8.73 -2.44
C GLN A 65 -1.93 -9.85 -3.45
N LYS A 66 -2.78 -10.05 -4.47
CA LYS A 66 -2.62 -11.08 -5.50
C LYS A 66 -1.85 -10.59 -6.72
N GLU A 67 -2.05 -9.33 -7.09
CA GLU A 67 -1.53 -8.75 -8.34
C GLU A 67 -0.25 -7.94 -8.16
N MET A 68 0.05 -7.48 -6.93
CA MET A 68 1.26 -6.72 -6.65
C MET A 68 2.50 -7.56 -6.94
N THR A 69 3.41 -6.97 -7.71
CA THR A 69 4.69 -7.59 -8.08
C THR A 69 5.83 -6.69 -7.63
N THR A 70 6.91 -7.29 -7.13
CA THR A 70 8.13 -6.54 -6.82
C THR A 70 8.84 -6.17 -8.12
N CYS A 71 9.36 -4.95 -8.18
CA CYS A 71 10.15 -4.52 -9.33
C CYS A 71 11.34 -3.67 -8.88
N THR A 72 12.41 -3.76 -9.65
CA THR A 72 13.53 -2.84 -9.59
C THR A 72 13.18 -1.53 -10.31
N VAL A 73 13.95 -0.48 -10.04
CA VAL A 73 13.79 0.81 -10.73
C VAL A 73 13.95 0.68 -12.24
N GLU A 74 14.81 -0.24 -12.69
CA GLU A 74 15.06 -0.49 -14.12
C GLU A 74 13.86 -1.16 -14.80
N GLU A 75 13.29 -2.20 -14.17
CA GLU A 75 12.07 -2.86 -14.64
C GLU A 75 10.90 -1.90 -14.65
N PHE A 76 10.73 -1.11 -13.58
CA PHE A 76 9.71 -0.08 -13.51
C PHE A 76 9.84 0.92 -14.66
N ARG A 77 11.05 1.44 -14.91
CA ARG A 77 11.30 2.38 -16.02
C ARG A 77 10.92 1.77 -17.38
N LYS A 78 11.22 0.48 -17.59
CA LYS A 78 10.86 -0.24 -18.81
C LYS A 78 9.34 -0.36 -18.97
N GLU A 79 8.62 -0.75 -17.93
CA GLU A 79 7.15 -0.90 -17.99
C GLU A 79 6.45 0.45 -18.10
N ALA A 80 6.90 1.46 -17.36
CA ALA A 80 6.43 2.83 -17.47
C ALA A 80 6.64 3.40 -18.89
N GLY A 81 7.76 3.07 -19.54
CA GLY A 81 8.04 3.49 -20.92
C GLY A 81 7.14 2.83 -21.98
N LYS A 82 6.57 1.65 -21.68
CA LYS A 82 5.59 0.98 -22.57
C LYS A 82 4.17 1.52 -22.39
N TRP A 83 3.89 2.17 -21.26
CA TRP A 83 2.57 2.68 -20.95
C TRP A 83 2.16 3.76 -21.97
N ARG A 84 1.03 3.54 -22.64
CA ARG A 84 0.38 4.51 -23.52
C ARG A 84 -0.98 4.82 -22.92
N SER A 85 -1.14 6.06 -22.46
CA SER A 85 -2.43 6.62 -22.02
C SER A 85 -3.32 6.95 -23.20
#